data_AF-A0A842RBG6-F1
#
_entry.id   AF-A0A842RBG6-F1
#
_cell.length_a   1.000
_cell.length_b   1.000
_cell.length_c   1.000
_cell.angle_alpha   90.00
_cell.angle_beta   90.00
_cell.angle_gamma   90.00
#
_symmetry.space_group_name_H-M   'P 1'
#
loop_
_entity.id
_entity.type
_entity.pdbx_description
1 polymer ?
#
loop_
_entity_poly.entity_id
_entity_poly.type
_entity_poly.pdbx_seq_one_letter_code
_entity_poly.pdbx_strand_id
1 'polypeptide(L)'
;MMDKKIASYLLKLKEGTEEEISAVAKTLSKEAKQIVELPRKQVAKILRSLLKALDRGDLNSSAELYGAIDKIILELTDKYDIFIGPDTTVSYDWYLGFLEEGSPD
;
A
#
# COMPACT_ATOMS: atom_id res chain seq x y z
N MET A 1 2.34 -11.62 15.70
CA MET A 1 3.63 -10.91 15.51
C MET A 1 3.58 -9.92 14.34
N MET A 2 2.81 -10.20 13.28
CA MET A 2 2.61 -9.32 12.12
C MET A 2 1.96 -7.96 12.47
N ASP A 3 0.93 -7.94 13.33
CA ASP A 3 0.19 -6.69 13.64
C ASP A 3 1.05 -5.59 14.29
N LYS A 4 1.96 -5.98 15.19
CA LYS A 4 2.90 -5.04 15.85
C LYS A 4 3.87 -4.42 14.83
N LYS A 5 4.29 -5.21 13.83
CA LYS A 5 5.17 -4.77 12.74
C LYS A 5 4.45 -3.77 11.84
N ILE A 6 3.21 -4.07 11.44
CA ILE A 6 2.37 -3.15 10.66
C ILE A 6 2.10 -1.85 11.41
N ALA A 7 1.76 -1.90 12.70
CA ALA A 7 1.56 -0.69 13.50
C ALA A 7 2.80 0.22 13.50
N SER A 8 4.00 -0.37 13.62
CA SER A 8 5.26 0.37 13.54
C SER A 8 5.48 0.99 12.15
N TYR A 9 5.17 0.27 11.07
CA TYR A 9 5.28 0.78 9.70
C TYR A 9 4.36 1.96 9.46
N LEU A 10 3.10 1.87 9.90
CA LEU A 10 2.14 2.96 9.74
C LEU A 10 2.57 4.22 10.51
N LEU A 11 3.17 4.06 11.70
CA LEU A 11 3.71 5.18 12.45
C LEU A 11 4.87 5.85 11.69
N LYS A 12 5.82 5.06 11.18
CA LYS A 12 6.97 5.57 10.41
C LYS A 12 6.56 6.26 9.11
N LEU A 13 5.59 5.71 8.38
CA LEU A 13 5.04 6.38 7.18
C LEU A 13 4.37 7.72 7.52
N LYS A 14 3.82 7.85 8.73
CA LYS A 14 3.11 9.06 9.16
C LYS A 14 4.05 10.14 9.69
N GLU A 15 5.08 9.77 10.44
CA GLU A 15 5.86 10.70 11.28
C GLU A 15 7.38 10.47 11.21
N GLY A 16 7.85 9.45 10.49
CA GLY A 16 9.27 9.10 10.40
C GLY A 16 10.08 10.05 9.50
N THR A 17 11.40 9.90 9.56
CA THR A 17 12.32 10.61 8.64
C THR A 17 12.22 10.07 7.22
N GLU A 18 12.78 10.78 6.24
CA GLU A 18 12.83 10.31 4.85
C GLU A 18 13.48 8.93 4.73
N GLU A 19 14.58 8.66 5.45
CA GLU A 19 15.24 7.36 5.44
C GLU A 19 14.35 6.26 6.04
N GLU A 20 13.59 6.57 7.09
CA GLU A 20 12.66 5.62 7.70
C GLU A 20 11.48 5.31 6.78
N ILE A 21 10.93 6.33 6.12
CA ILE A 21 9.85 6.19 5.15
C ILE A 21 10.33 5.34 3.97
N SER A 22 11.49 5.66 3.39
CA SER A 22 12.11 4.90 2.29
C SER A 22 12.37 3.44 2.69
N ALA A 23 12.91 3.19 3.89
CA ALA A 23 13.16 1.84 4.39
C ALA A 23 11.87 1.04 4.59
N VAL A 24 10.81 1.67 5.11
CA VAL A 24 9.50 1.02 5.27
C VAL A 24 8.87 0.73 3.92
N ALA A 25 8.89 1.67 2.98
CA ALA A 25 8.37 1.49 1.63
C ALA A 25 9.07 0.34 0.90
N LYS A 26 10.41 0.27 0.95
CA LYS A 26 11.18 -0.89 0.42
C LYS A 26 10.75 -2.21 1.05
N THR A 27 10.50 -2.21 2.35
CA THR A 27 10.11 -3.43 3.07
C THR A 27 8.71 -3.87 2.69
N LEU A 28 7.75 -2.94 2.63
CA LEU A 28 6.38 -3.21 2.19
C LEU A 28 6.33 -3.70 0.74
N SER A 29 7.15 -3.14 -0.16
CA SER A 29 7.28 -3.61 -1.54
C SER A 29 7.77 -5.06 -1.60
N LYS A 30 8.81 -5.41 -0.84
CA LYS A 30 9.33 -6.80 -0.76
C LYS A 30 8.31 -7.78 -0.17
N GLU A 31 7.49 -7.31 0.77
CA GLU A 31 6.49 -8.11 1.47
C GLU A 31 5.10 -8.05 0.83
N ALA A 32 4.93 -7.42 -0.34
CA ALA A 32 3.62 -7.15 -0.93
C ALA A 32 2.70 -8.38 -1.02
N LYS A 33 3.25 -9.55 -1.39
CA LYS A 33 2.52 -10.83 -1.38
C LYS A 33 1.92 -11.18 -0.02
N GLN A 34 2.66 -10.95 1.07
CA GLN A 34 2.19 -11.20 2.43
C GLN A 34 1.25 -10.09 2.91
N ILE A 35 1.45 -8.86 2.44
CA ILE A 35 0.58 -7.72 2.76
C ILE A 35 -0.83 -7.97 2.21
N VAL A 36 -0.97 -8.44 0.96
CA VAL A 36 -2.29 -8.70 0.38
C VAL A 36 -3.03 -9.88 1.01
N GLU A 37 -2.34 -10.71 1.80
CA GLU A 37 -2.95 -11.75 2.65
C GLU A 37 -3.57 -11.23 3.95
N LEU A 38 -3.30 -9.97 4.32
CA LEU A 38 -3.95 -9.35 5.47
C LEU A 38 -5.44 -9.10 5.23
N PRO A 39 -6.23 -8.89 6.30
CA PRO A 39 -7.61 -8.44 6.16
C PRO A 39 -7.71 -7.17 5.30
N ARG A 40 -8.72 -7.08 4.43
CA ARG A 40 -8.90 -5.97 3.46
C ARG A 40 -8.76 -4.59 4.09
N LYS A 41 -9.37 -4.36 5.27
CA LYS A 41 -9.24 -3.12 6.05
C LYS A 41 -7.80 -2.77 6.42
N GLN A 42 -6.95 -3.75 6.72
CA GLN A 42 -5.53 -3.51 7.01
C GLN A 42 -4.75 -3.15 5.74
N VAL A 43 -5.01 -3.83 4.63
CA VAL A 43 -4.39 -3.51 3.33
C VAL A 43 -4.74 -2.09 2.90
N ALA A 44 -6.02 -1.71 2.99
CA ALA A 44 -6.49 -0.36 2.70
C ALA A 44 -5.78 0.68 3.58
N LYS A 45 -5.58 0.39 4.87
CA LYS A 45 -4.85 1.28 5.79
C LYS A 45 -3.40 1.49 5.37
N ILE A 46 -2.71 0.42 4.94
CA ILE A 46 -1.33 0.50 4.45
C ILE A 46 -1.24 1.35 3.18
N LEU A 47 -2.10 1.07 2.19
CA LEU A 47 -2.14 1.84 0.94
C LEU A 47 -2.43 3.32 1.20
N ARG A 48 -3.43 3.64 2.04
CA ARG A 48 -3.71 5.03 2.44
C ARG A 48 -2.52 5.71 3.10
N SER A 49 -1.77 5.00 3.95
CA SER A 49 -0.58 5.55 4.59
C SER A 49 0.57 5.81 3.61
N LEU A 50 0.77 4.94 2.62
CA LEU A 50 1.75 5.16 1.56
C LEU A 50 1.38 6.37 0.68
N LEU A 51 0.13 6.48 0.27
CA LEU A 51 -0.37 7.61 -0.52
C LEU A 51 -0.23 8.94 0.24
N LYS A 52 -0.58 8.96 1.53
CA LYS A 52 -0.38 10.15 2.36
C LYS A 52 1.09 10.53 2.54
N ALA A 53 1.99 9.55 2.64
CA ALA A 53 3.42 9.82 2.68
C ALA A 53 3.92 10.40 1.35
N LEU A 54 3.36 9.93 0.23
CA LEU A 54 3.67 10.44 -1.10
C LEU A 54 3.19 11.89 -1.29
N ASP A 55 1.95 12.19 -0.89
CA ASP A 55 1.34 13.53 -0.99
C ASP A 55 2.07 14.60 -0.18
N ARG A 56 2.81 14.20 0.87
CA ARG A 56 3.62 15.13 1.68
C ARG A 56 4.81 15.71 0.91
N GLY A 57 5.16 15.17 -0.25
CA GLY A 57 6.20 15.73 -1.11
C GLY A 57 7.63 15.44 -0.64
N ASP A 58 7.85 14.36 0.13
CA ASP A 58 9.20 13.89 0.49
C ASP A 58 9.86 13.25 -0.75
N LEU A 59 10.36 14.10 -1.66
CA LEU A 59 10.82 13.76 -3.02
C LEU A 59 11.85 12.61 -3.08
N ASN A 60 12.70 12.47 -2.06
CA ASN A 60 13.70 11.41 -2.02
C ASN A 60 13.11 10.01 -1.77
N SER A 61 11.91 9.93 -1.20
CA SER A 61 11.20 8.67 -0.93
C SER A 61 10.15 8.34 -2.00
N SER A 62 9.87 9.25 -2.93
CA SER A 62 8.78 9.10 -3.90
C SER A 62 8.92 7.83 -4.75
N ALA A 63 10.14 7.50 -5.20
CA ALA A 63 10.37 6.31 -6.01
C ALA A 63 10.06 5.01 -5.24
N GLU A 64 10.51 4.92 -3.99
CA GLU A 64 10.20 3.80 -3.12
C GLU A 64 8.72 3.71 -2.77
N LEU A 65 8.07 4.84 -2.51
CA LEU A 65 6.64 4.91 -2.21
C LEU A 65 5.81 4.44 -3.41
N TYR A 66 6.09 4.95 -4.62
CA TYR A 66 5.48 4.46 -5.84
C TYR A 66 5.73 2.97 -6.04
N GLY A 67 6.97 2.51 -5.90
CA GLY A 67 7.31 1.09 -6.05
C GLY A 67 6.65 0.18 -5.01
N ALA A 68 6.34 0.68 -3.81
CA ALA A 68 5.56 -0.05 -2.82
C ALA A 68 4.08 -0.11 -3.17
N ILE A 69 3.48 1.03 -3.58
CA ILE A 69 2.08 1.13 -3.99
C ILE A 69 1.82 0.23 -5.20
N ASP A 70 2.62 0.37 -6.26
CA ASP A 70 2.48 -0.38 -7.51
C ASP A 70 2.60 -1.89 -7.27
N LYS A 71 3.56 -2.29 -6.42
CA LYS A 71 3.77 -3.70 -6.12
C LYS A 71 2.60 -4.28 -5.31
N ILE A 72 2.07 -3.56 -4.34
CA ILE A 72 0.87 -4.00 -3.59
C ILE A 72 -0.34 -4.10 -4.52
N ILE A 73 -0.53 -3.13 -5.41
CA ILE A 73 -1.61 -3.14 -6.40
C ILE A 73 -1.50 -4.34 -7.32
N LEU A 74 -0.31 -4.61 -7.86
CA LEU A 74 -0.08 -5.78 -8.72
C LEU A 74 -0.47 -7.08 -8.03
N GLU A 75 -0.05 -7.28 -6.77
CA GLU A 75 -0.39 -8.49 -6.02
C GLU A 75 -1.89 -8.54 -5.63
N LEU A 76 -2.57 -7.39 -5.46
CA LEU A 76 -4.02 -7.33 -5.25
C LEU A 76 -4.79 -7.75 -6.50
N THR A 77 -4.36 -7.26 -7.65
CA THR A 77 -4.95 -7.58 -8.95
C THR A 77 -4.86 -9.07 -9.24
N ASP A 78 -3.69 -9.67 -8.99
CA ASP A 78 -3.47 -11.11 -9.10
C ASP A 78 -4.34 -11.89 -8.10
N LYS A 79 -4.33 -11.52 -6.82
CA LYS A 79 -5.07 -12.22 -5.76
C LYS A 79 -6.58 -12.28 -5.98
N TYR A 80 -7.17 -11.20 -6.49
CA TYR A 80 -8.62 -11.07 -6.63
C TYR A 80 -9.11 -11.22 -8.08
N ASP A 81 -8.24 -11.72 -8.97
CA ASP A 81 -8.54 -11.88 -10.41
C ASP A 81 -9.16 -10.62 -11.04
N ILE A 82 -8.63 -9.45 -10.69
CA ILE A 82 -9.16 -8.17 -11.17
C ILE A 82 -8.72 -7.99 -12.63
N PHE A 83 -9.68 -8.11 -13.55
CA PHE A 83 -9.44 -7.85 -14.96
C PHE A 83 -9.56 -6.37 -15.27
N ILE A 84 -8.45 -5.76 -15.73
CA ILE A 84 -8.42 -4.38 -16.21
C ILE A 84 -8.38 -4.43 -17.73
N GLY A 85 -9.44 -3.92 -18.37
CA GLY A 85 -9.52 -3.87 -19.83
C GLY A 85 -8.40 -3.02 -20.44
N PRO A 86 -8.01 -3.28 -21.70
CA PRO A 86 -6.86 -2.64 -22.35
C PRO A 86 -6.96 -1.10 -22.45
N ASP A 87 -8.17 -0.55 -22.38
CA ASP A 87 -8.43 0.90 -22.44
C ASP A 87 -8.93 1.48 -21.09
N THR A 88 -8.79 0.71 -20.00
CA THR A 88 -9.23 1.14 -18.67
C THR A 88 -8.04 1.46 -17.78
N THR A 89 -7.97 2.72 -17.32
CA THR A 89 -7.06 3.10 -16.24
C THR A 89 -7.82 3.03 -14.92
N VAL A 90 -7.29 2.25 -13.97
CA VAL A 90 -7.81 2.16 -12.61
C VAL A 90 -6.94 3.01 -11.69
N SER A 91 -7.55 3.96 -10.97
CA SER A 91 -6.83 4.82 -10.03
C SER A 91 -6.55 4.10 -8.72
N TYR A 92 -5.61 4.62 -7.93
CA TYR A 92 -5.35 4.12 -6.57
C TYR A 92 -6.58 4.21 -5.66
N ASP A 93 -7.39 5.27 -5.83
CA ASP A 93 -8.64 5.44 -5.09
C ASP A 93 -9.66 4.34 -5.39
N TRP A 94 -9.70 3.82 -6.62
CA TRP A 94 -10.58 2.70 -6.95
C TRP A 94 -10.19 1.44 -6.17
N TYR A 95 -8.90 1.13 -6.04
CA TYR A 95 -8.44 0.00 -5.23
C TYR A 95 -8.78 0.17 -3.74
N LEU A 96 -8.68 1.39 -3.22
CA LEU A 96 -9.11 1.68 -1.86
C LEU A 96 -10.62 1.44 -1.68
N GLY A 97 -11.44 1.93 -2.62
CA GLY A 97 -12.88 1.67 -2.64
C GLY A 97 -13.20 0.18 -2.68
N PHE A 98 -12.56 -0.58 -3.59
CA PHE A 98 -12.72 -2.03 -3.70
C PHE A 98 -12.44 -2.77 -2.38
N LEU A 99 -11.35 -2.42 -1.69
CA LEU A 99 -10.99 -3.04 -0.41
C LEU A 99 -12.00 -2.71 0.71
N GLU A 100 -12.60 -1.53 0.65
CA GLU A 100 -13.50 -1.02 1.69
C GLU A 100 -14.95 -1.49 1.51
N GLU A 101 -15.45 -1.47 0.28
CA GLU A 101 -16.77 -1.99 -0.08
C GLU A 101 -16.85 -3.51 0.09
N GLY A 102 -15.75 -4.20 -0.19
CA GLY A 102 -15.66 -5.66 -0.08
C GLY A 102 -15.47 -6.20 1.33
N SER A 103 -15.55 -5.41 2.41
CA SER A 103 -15.34 -5.92 3.78
C SER A 103 -16.66 -6.33 4.44
N PRO A 104 -17.13 -7.59 4.37
CA PRO A 104 -18.00 -8.11 5.43
C PRO A 104 -17.14 -8.25 6.69
N ASP A 105 -17.65 -7.71 7.82
CA ASP A 105 -17.03 -7.79 9.14
C ASP A 105 -16.71 -9.22 9.58
#